data_AF-A0A7S4KZ86-F1
#
_entry.id   AF-A0A7S4KZ86-F1
#
_cell.length_a   1.000
_cell.length_b   1.000
_cell.length_c   1.000
_cell.angle_alpha   90.00
_cell.angle_beta   90.00
_cell.angle_gamma   90.00
#
_symmetry.space_group_name_H-M   'P 1'
#
loop_
_entity.id
_entity.type
_entity.pdbx_description
1 polymer ?
#
loop_
_entity_poly.entity_id
_entity_poly.type
_entity_poly.pdbx_seq_one_letter_code
_entity_poly.pdbx_strand_id
1 'polypeptide(L)'
;ELCSEYSNLCHGHSSAPIEIRTSRSSRPGLQDDMTQSESERQDFYSRCTHFVSIPVDNVSILQRVSNVQNSIVDKQPHLLPALIDTRQLHMTLVAVSIEKSFENEIFSAFLEEMGTQAKKYFAQSPLLTLSGIGHFDERVIYLKPEKGDLLDRLYDFALDLKAFFSRFPGSSVED
;
A
#
# COMPACT_ATOMS: atom_id res chain seq x y z
N GLU A 1 21.86 3.34 10.13
CA GLU A 1 22.95 3.55 9.15
C GLU A 1 22.50 3.35 7.69
N LEU A 2 21.70 2.33 7.36
CA LEU A 2 21.24 2.07 5.99
C LEU A 2 20.49 3.25 5.34
N CYS A 3 19.56 3.90 6.05
CA CYS A 3 18.75 5.00 5.49
C CYS A 3 19.56 6.19 4.97
N SER A 4 20.67 6.54 5.64
CA SER A 4 21.50 7.68 5.23
C SER A 4 22.39 7.35 4.02
N GLU A 5 22.77 6.08 3.85
CA GLU A 5 23.64 5.64 2.76
C GLU A 5 22.88 5.51 1.44
N TYR A 6 21.63 5.04 1.48
CA TYR A 6 20.83 4.77 0.28
C TYR A 6 19.99 5.96 -0.20
N SER A 7 19.87 7.04 0.59
CA SER A 7 19.09 8.23 0.23
C SER A 7 19.56 8.88 -1.09
N ASN A 8 20.85 8.79 -1.42
CA ASN A 8 21.42 9.43 -2.62
C ASN A 8 21.14 8.64 -3.92
N LEU A 9 20.81 7.36 -3.84
CA LEU A 9 20.56 6.48 -5.00
C LEU A 9 19.14 6.64 -5.59
N CYS A 10 18.21 7.24 -4.84
CA CYS A 10 16.79 7.34 -5.20
C CYS A 10 16.41 8.62 -5.98
N HIS A 11 17.35 9.49 -6.34
CA HIS A 11 17.03 10.73 -7.06
C HIS A 11 16.69 10.47 -8.54
N GLY A 12 15.43 10.70 -8.93
CA GLY A 12 14.97 10.63 -10.32
C GLY A 12 13.56 11.18 -10.50
N HIS A 13 13.35 11.97 -11.55
CA HIS A 13 12.03 12.46 -11.98
C HIS A 13 11.41 11.47 -12.97
N SER A 14 10.22 10.94 -12.69
CA SER A 14 9.51 10.12 -13.67
C SER A 14 8.00 10.06 -13.44
N SER A 15 7.24 10.14 -14.53
CA SER A 15 5.78 10.12 -14.62
C SER A 15 5.26 8.71 -14.84
N ALA A 16 4.16 8.33 -14.18
CA ALA A 16 3.39 7.15 -14.55
C ALA A 16 1.88 7.34 -14.27
N PRO A 17 0.99 6.74 -15.08
CA PRO A 17 -0.46 6.77 -14.85
C PRO A 17 -0.86 5.91 -13.64
N ILE A 18 -1.87 6.37 -12.90
CA ILE A 18 -2.38 5.70 -11.69
C ILE A 18 -3.44 4.66 -12.09
N GLU A 19 -3.15 3.37 -11.95
CA GLU A 19 -4.15 2.29 -11.94
C GLU A 19 -4.54 1.96 -10.49
N ILE A 20 -5.83 1.80 -10.18
CA ILE A 20 -6.26 1.42 -8.82
C ILE A 20 -6.52 -0.08 -8.79
N ARG A 21 -5.86 -0.81 -7.88
CA ARG A 21 -6.09 -2.25 -7.68
C ARG A 21 -6.46 -2.55 -6.24
N THR A 22 -7.41 -3.47 -6.07
CA THR A 22 -7.73 -4.09 -4.79
C THR A 22 -7.00 -5.42 -4.71
N SER A 23 -6.23 -5.66 -3.65
CA SER A 23 -5.50 -6.92 -3.45
C SER A 23 -5.76 -7.49 -2.06
N ARG A 24 -5.74 -8.83 -1.96
CA ARG A 24 -5.94 -9.55 -0.71
C ARG A 24 -4.61 -9.71 0.03
N SER A 25 -4.57 -9.30 1.28
CA SER A 25 -3.44 -9.52 2.19
C SER A 25 -3.27 -11.03 2.43
N SER A 26 -2.19 -11.61 1.87
CA SER A 26 -1.84 -13.02 2.08
C SER A 26 -0.53 -13.08 2.88
N ARG A 27 -0.60 -13.40 4.18
CA ARG A 27 0.58 -13.84 4.95
C ARG A 27 0.53 -15.37 5.10
N PRO A 28 1.67 -16.08 5.05
CA PRO A 28 1.73 -17.51 5.37
C PRO A 28 1.32 -17.78 6.83
N GLY A 29 0.65 -18.91 7.04
CA GLY A 29 -0.30 -19.18 8.13
C GLY A 29 0.24 -19.43 9.54
N LEU A 30 -0.68 -19.28 10.49
CA LEU A 30 -0.66 -19.89 11.81
C LEU A 30 -1.83 -20.88 11.86
N GLN A 31 -1.53 -22.10 12.30
CA GLN A 31 -2.35 -23.30 12.25
C GLN A 31 -3.57 -23.19 13.18
N ASP A 32 -4.73 -23.66 12.72
CA ASP A 32 -5.99 -23.68 13.45
C ASP A 32 -5.89 -24.55 14.71
N ASP A 33 -6.11 -23.96 15.90
CA ASP A 33 -6.49 -24.69 17.10
C ASP A 33 -7.78 -24.07 17.67
N MET A 34 -8.85 -24.86 17.67
CA MET A 34 -10.20 -24.44 18.04
C MET A 34 -10.38 -24.45 19.56
N THR A 35 -10.14 -23.32 20.21
CA THR A 35 -10.75 -22.99 21.52
C THR A 35 -10.96 -21.48 21.67
N GLN A 36 -11.92 -20.92 20.94
CA GLN A 36 -12.16 -19.46 20.95
C GLN A 36 -12.76 -18.96 22.27
N SER A 37 -12.00 -18.12 22.95
CA SER A 37 -12.47 -17.24 24.03
C SER A 37 -13.04 -15.94 23.44
N GLU A 38 -13.99 -15.29 24.13
CA GLU A 38 -14.68 -14.08 23.64
C GLU A 38 -13.72 -12.90 23.35
N SER A 39 -12.49 -12.92 23.88
CA SER A 39 -11.44 -11.94 23.58
C SER A 39 -10.83 -12.08 22.18
N GLU A 40 -10.90 -13.25 21.54
CA GLU A 40 -10.32 -13.48 20.20
C GLU A 40 -11.25 -13.04 19.06
N ARG A 41 -12.55 -12.87 19.34
CA ARG A 41 -13.48 -12.31 18.34
C ARG A 41 -13.16 -10.85 18.00
N GLN A 42 -12.57 -10.11 18.95
CA GLN A 42 -12.14 -8.72 18.72
C GLN A 42 -10.93 -8.66 17.76
N ASP A 43 -10.04 -9.66 17.80
CA ASP A 43 -8.84 -9.73 16.96
C ASP A 43 -9.13 -10.19 15.53
N PHE A 44 -10.26 -10.86 15.29
CA PHE A 44 -10.67 -11.20 13.92
C PHE A 44 -11.20 -9.99 13.15
N TYR A 45 -11.76 -9.00 13.87
CA TYR A 45 -12.19 -7.71 13.31
C TYR A 45 -11.06 -6.69 13.14
N SER A 46 -9.86 -6.97 13.69
CA SER A 46 -8.72 -6.05 13.65
C SER A 46 -7.73 -6.32 12.52
N ARG A 47 -7.87 -7.44 11.78
CA ARG A 47 -6.91 -7.75 10.70
C ARG A 47 -7.43 -7.31 9.34
N CYS A 48 -6.82 -6.28 8.77
CA CYS A 48 -7.07 -5.88 7.38
C CYS A 48 -6.91 -7.07 6.41
N THR A 49 -7.97 -7.34 5.65
CA THR A 49 -8.02 -8.43 4.66
C THR A 49 -7.73 -7.93 3.25
N HIS A 50 -8.02 -6.66 2.99
CA HIS A 50 -7.87 -6.02 1.70
C HIS A 50 -7.22 -4.64 1.84
N PHE A 51 -6.75 -4.11 0.72
CA PHE A 51 -6.28 -2.74 0.64
C PHE A 51 -6.51 -2.18 -0.76
N VAL A 52 -6.60 -0.86 -0.84
CA VAL A 52 -6.61 -0.10 -2.10
C VAL A 52 -5.21 0.46 -2.30
N SER A 53 -4.63 0.21 -3.47
CA SER A 53 -3.29 0.70 -3.78
C SER A 53 -3.15 1.27 -5.17
N ILE A 54 -2.07 2.03 -5.33
CA ILE A 54 -1.51 2.47 -6.60
C ILE A 54 -0.26 1.64 -6.86
N PRO A 55 -0.23 0.78 -7.90
CA PRO A 55 0.94 0.03 -8.26
C PRO A 55 2.01 0.98 -8.81
N VAL A 56 3.27 0.66 -8.56
CA VAL A 56 4.40 1.32 -9.19
C VAL A 56 4.79 0.53 -10.43
N ASP A 57 4.48 1.06 -11.60
CA ASP A 57 4.78 0.45 -12.90
C ASP A 57 5.95 1.15 -13.64
N ASN A 58 6.42 2.29 -13.11
CA ASN A 58 7.50 3.05 -13.71
C ASN A 58 8.82 2.26 -13.67
N VAL A 59 9.29 1.84 -14.86
CA VAL A 59 10.47 1.00 -15.02
C VAL A 59 11.73 1.62 -14.39
N SER A 60 11.89 2.95 -14.44
CA SER A 60 13.05 3.61 -13.83
C SER A 60 13.04 3.50 -12.30
N ILE A 61 11.87 3.65 -11.68
CA ILE A 61 11.71 3.47 -10.23
C ILE A 61 11.99 2.01 -9.86
N LEU A 62 11.40 1.05 -10.59
CA LEU A 62 11.60 -0.38 -10.35
C LEU A 62 13.08 -0.80 -10.45
N GLN A 63 13.80 -0.31 -11.46
CA GLN A 63 15.24 -0.56 -11.63
C GLN A 63 16.06 0.03 -10.47
N ARG A 64 15.75 1.26 -10.04
CA ARG A 64 16.45 1.89 -8.92
C ARG A 64 16.22 1.17 -7.60
N VAL A 65 14.99 0.74 -7.33
CA VAL A 65 14.67 -0.08 -6.17
C VAL A 65 15.42 -1.40 -6.22
N SER A 66 15.45 -2.06 -7.38
CA SER A 66 16.22 -3.30 -7.57
C SER A 66 17.71 -3.11 -7.26
N ASN A 67 18.31 -2.00 -7.73
CA ASN A 67 19.71 -1.69 -7.43
C ASN A 67 19.96 -1.47 -5.93
N VAL A 68 19.06 -0.78 -5.24
CA VAL A 68 19.14 -0.59 -3.78
C VAL A 68 19.02 -1.93 -3.06
N GLN A 69 18.04 -2.76 -3.43
CA GLN A 69 17.85 -4.10 -2.87
C GLN A 69 19.07 -5.00 -3.06
N ASN A 70 19.66 -5.01 -4.25
CA ASN A 70 20.87 -5.79 -4.54
C ASN A 70 22.04 -5.33 -3.65
N SER A 71 22.24 -4.01 -3.52
CA SER A 71 23.29 -3.49 -2.65
C SER A 71 23.09 -3.83 -1.16
N ILE A 72 21.84 -3.89 -0.69
CA ILE A 72 21.53 -4.35 0.67
C ILE A 72 21.90 -5.83 0.83
N VAL A 73 21.56 -6.68 -0.13
CA VAL A 73 21.87 -8.12 -0.08
C VAL A 73 23.38 -8.37 -0.17
N ASP A 74 24.10 -7.64 -1.00
CA ASP A 74 25.56 -7.75 -1.12
C ASP A 74 26.26 -7.50 0.21
N LYS A 75 25.76 -6.54 1.00
CA LYS A 75 26.31 -6.20 2.33
C LYS A 75 25.72 -7.06 3.45
N GLN A 76 24.45 -7.43 3.36
CA GLN A 76 23.69 -8.12 4.39
C GLN A 76 22.82 -9.25 3.76
N PRO A 77 23.43 -10.39 3.37
CA PRO A 77 22.74 -11.43 2.62
C PRO A 77 21.53 -12.05 3.35
N HIS A 78 21.56 -12.05 4.68
CA HIS A 78 20.48 -12.58 5.52
C HIS A 78 19.17 -11.76 5.42
N LEU A 79 19.21 -10.56 4.85
CA LEU A 79 18.02 -9.73 4.62
C LEU A 79 17.26 -10.07 3.32
N LEU A 80 17.78 -10.96 2.48
CA LEU A 80 17.11 -11.39 1.26
C LEU A 80 15.63 -11.78 1.46
N PRO A 81 15.23 -12.53 2.51
CA PRO A 81 13.83 -12.88 2.75
C PRO A 81 12.92 -11.70 3.12
N ALA A 82 13.50 -10.57 3.53
CA ALA A 82 12.75 -9.36 3.89
C ALA A 82 12.46 -8.47 2.67
N LEU A 83 13.05 -8.76 1.51
CA LEU A 83 12.84 -7.98 0.30
C LEU A 83 11.50 -8.31 -0.35
N ILE A 84 10.76 -7.27 -0.72
CA ILE A 84 9.60 -7.41 -1.59
C ILE A 84 10.05 -7.60 -3.04
N ASP A 85 9.31 -8.41 -3.79
CA ASP A 85 9.43 -8.42 -5.25
C ASP A 85 9.08 -7.02 -5.79
N THR A 86 9.97 -6.41 -6.56
CA THR A 86 9.73 -5.09 -7.16
C THR A 86 8.43 -5.02 -7.96
N ARG A 87 7.95 -6.12 -8.53
CA ARG A 87 6.65 -6.21 -9.24
C ARG A 87 5.44 -6.03 -8.32
N GLN A 88 5.64 -6.17 -7.01
CA GLN A 88 4.62 -5.97 -5.98
C GLN A 88 4.74 -4.58 -5.34
N LEU A 89 5.63 -3.71 -5.82
CA LEU A 89 5.77 -2.36 -5.28
C LEU A 89 4.49 -1.56 -5.51
N HIS A 90 3.94 -1.00 -4.44
CA HIS A 90 2.72 -0.22 -4.48
C HIS A 90 2.70 0.83 -3.34
N MET A 91 1.90 1.86 -3.53
CA MET A 91 1.50 2.79 -2.48
C MET A 91 0.12 2.38 -1.98
N THR A 92 0.02 2.01 -0.72
CA THR A 92 -1.27 1.73 -0.07
C THR A 92 -1.96 3.03 0.31
N LEU A 93 -3.22 3.19 -0.09
CA LEU A 93 -4.04 4.36 0.25
C LEU A 93 -4.93 4.09 1.47
N VAL A 94 -5.58 2.92 1.51
CA VAL A 94 -6.38 2.46 2.64
C VAL A 94 -6.25 0.95 2.80
N ALA A 95 -6.19 0.48 4.05
CA ALA A 95 -6.32 -0.92 4.42
C ALA A 95 -7.68 -1.13 5.10
N VAL A 96 -8.36 -2.22 4.76
CA VAL A 96 -9.73 -2.48 5.18
C VAL A 96 -9.92 -3.97 5.49
N SER A 97 -10.64 -4.26 6.56
CA SER A 97 -11.21 -5.59 6.79
C SER A 97 -12.59 -5.63 6.16
N ILE A 98 -12.82 -6.62 5.29
CA ILE A 98 -14.11 -6.87 4.66
C ILE A 98 -14.54 -8.29 5.00
N GLU A 99 -15.75 -8.43 5.53
CA GLU A 99 -16.40 -9.72 5.72
C GLU A 99 -16.73 -10.36 4.37
N LYS A 100 -16.40 -11.65 4.23
CA LYS A 100 -16.51 -12.39 2.96
C LYS A 100 -17.93 -12.36 2.36
N SER A 101 -18.97 -12.31 3.19
CA SER A 101 -20.36 -12.21 2.74
C SER A 101 -20.70 -10.90 2.03
N PHE A 102 -19.95 -9.83 2.31
CA PHE A 102 -20.18 -8.49 1.76
C PHE A 102 -19.19 -8.10 0.64
N GLU A 103 -18.15 -8.91 0.37
CA GLU A 103 -17.11 -8.60 -0.62
C GLU A 103 -17.68 -8.21 -2.00
N ASN A 104 -18.59 -9.03 -2.55
CA ASN A 104 -19.14 -8.79 -3.89
C ASN A 104 -19.94 -7.49 -3.98
N GLU A 105 -20.74 -7.19 -2.95
CA GLU A 105 -21.54 -5.97 -2.88
C GLU A 105 -20.64 -4.73 -2.79
N ILE A 106 -19.69 -4.77 -1.85
CA ILE A 106 -18.75 -3.67 -1.60
C ILE A 106 -17.88 -3.41 -2.83
N PHE A 107 -17.34 -4.45 -3.47
CA PHE A 107 -16.50 -4.28 -4.67
C PHE A 107 -17.28 -3.73 -5.86
N SER A 108 -18.53 -4.15 -6.03
CA SER A 108 -19.39 -3.61 -7.10
C SER A 108 -19.64 -2.11 -6.89
N ALA A 109 -20.04 -1.71 -5.68
CA ALA A 109 -20.25 -0.30 -5.33
C ALA A 109 -18.94 0.52 -5.41
N PHE A 110 -17.81 -0.08 -5.01
CA PHE A 110 -16.50 0.57 -5.06
C PHE A 110 -16.10 0.92 -6.49
N LEU A 111 -16.25 -0.02 -7.42
CA LEU A 111 -15.89 0.20 -8.82
C LEU A 111 -16.77 1.28 -9.47
N GLU A 112 -18.05 1.34 -9.12
CA GLU A 112 -19.00 2.33 -9.63
C GLU A 112 -18.70 3.74 -9.09
N GLU A 113 -18.63 3.88 -7.76
CA GLU A 113 -18.48 5.18 -7.09
C GLU A 113 -17.03 5.65 -7.11
N MET A 114 -16.12 4.86 -6.52
CA MET A 114 -14.73 5.29 -6.30
C MET A 114 -13.90 5.22 -7.58
N GLY A 115 -14.23 4.30 -8.50
CA GLY A 115 -13.63 4.29 -9.84
C GLY A 115 -13.92 5.57 -10.64
N THR A 116 -15.13 6.11 -10.50
CA THR A 116 -15.51 7.40 -11.12
C THR A 116 -14.87 8.58 -10.42
N GLN A 117 -14.83 8.58 -9.09
CA GLN A 117 -14.19 9.65 -8.32
C GLN A 117 -12.68 9.72 -8.59
N ALA A 118 -11.99 8.59 -8.65
CA ALA A 118 -10.57 8.53 -8.98
C ALA A 118 -10.25 9.25 -10.29
N LYS A 119 -11.07 9.06 -11.32
CA LYS A 119 -10.90 9.76 -12.61
C LYS A 119 -10.98 11.28 -12.46
N LYS A 120 -11.79 11.80 -11.52
CA LYS A 120 -11.88 13.24 -11.24
C LYS A 120 -10.66 13.75 -10.47
N TYR A 121 -10.26 13.05 -9.42
CA TYR A 121 -9.08 13.39 -8.61
C TYR A 121 -7.79 13.46 -9.46
N PHE A 122 -7.65 12.52 -10.39
CA PHE A 122 -6.42 12.32 -11.16
C PHE A 122 -6.56 12.69 -12.64
N ALA A 123 -7.60 13.44 -13.04
CA ALA A 123 -7.86 13.81 -14.44
C ALA A 123 -6.68 14.51 -15.14
N GLN A 124 -5.87 15.26 -14.38
CA GLN A 124 -4.74 16.04 -14.88
C GLN A 124 -3.38 15.39 -14.60
N SER A 125 -3.35 14.11 -14.22
CA SER A 125 -2.16 13.27 -13.99
C SER A 125 -0.90 14.04 -13.54
N PRO A 126 -0.90 14.63 -12.33
CA PRO A 126 0.30 15.23 -11.77
C PRO A 126 1.38 14.17 -11.51
N LEU A 127 2.64 14.62 -11.38
CA LEU A 127 3.77 13.76 -11.06
C LEU A 127 3.87 13.54 -9.55
N LEU A 128 4.03 12.29 -9.12
CA LEU A 128 4.47 11.98 -7.77
C LEU A 128 5.97 11.72 -7.81
N THR A 129 6.76 12.60 -7.21
CA THR A 129 8.18 12.37 -7.05
C THR A 129 8.40 11.50 -5.81
N LEU A 130 9.20 10.43 -5.95
CA LEU A 130 9.70 9.63 -4.85
C LEU A 130 11.17 9.98 -4.64
N SER A 131 11.54 10.37 -3.43
CA SER A 131 12.88 10.86 -3.12
C SER A 131 13.30 10.47 -1.70
N GLY A 132 14.45 9.81 -1.62
CA GLY A 132 14.99 9.30 -0.37
C GLY A 132 14.20 8.12 0.20
N ILE A 133 14.64 7.70 1.39
CA ILE A 133 14.16 6.49 2.07
C ILE A 133 13.69 6.84 3.48
N GLY A 134 12.58 6.24 3.89
CA GLY A 134 12.03 6.28 5.24
C GLY A 134 11.98 4.91 5.87
N HIS A 135 11.68 4.88 7.16
CA HIS A 135 11.46 3.63 7.89
C HIS A 135 10.34 3.81 8.92
N PHE A 136 9.64 2.71 9.21
CA PHE A 136 8.76 2.57 10.37
C PHE A 136 9.47 1.70 11.40
N ASP A 137 9.87 2.31 12.51
CA ASP A 137 10.57 1.65 13.64
C ASP A 137 11.79 0.80 13.22
N GLU A 138 12.44 1.15 12.10
CA GLU A 138 13.56 0.39 11.51
C GLU A 138 13.18 -1.05 11.07
N ARG A 139 11.89 -1.38 11.04
CA ARG A 139 11.38 -2.70 10.64
C ARG A 139 10.93 -2.76 9.19
N VAL A 140 10.41 -1.64 8.69
CA VAL A 140 9.91 -1.52 7.32
C VAL A 140 10.55 -0.30 6.68
N ILE A 141 11.20 -0.50 5.55
CA ILE A 141 11.82 0.57 4.75
C ILE A 141 10.90 0.91 3.58
N TYR A 142 10.72 2.20 3.28
CA TYR A 142 9.88 2.66 2.19
C TYR A 142 10.50 3.83 1.42
N LEU A 143 10.09 4.00 0.17
CA LEU A 143 10.41 5.19 -0.63
C LEU A 143 9.55 6.37 -0.17
N LYS A 144 10.17 7.51 0.14
CA LYS A 144 9.44 8.69 0.61
C LYS A 144 8.83 9.44 -0.58
N PRO A 145 7.51 9.72 -0.58
CA PRO A 145 6.94 10.67 -1.53
C PRO A 145 7.36 12.10 -1.14
N GLU A 146 7.67 12.92 -2.13
CA GLU A 146 7.87 14.35 -1.93
C GLU A 146 6.51 15.05 -1.73
N LYS A 147 6.52 16.14 -0.95
CA LYS A 147 5.34 16.98 -0.77
C LYS A 147 4.98 17.67 -2.09
N GLY A 148 3.68 17.73 -2.38
CA GLY A 148 3.15 18.44 -3.53
C GLY A 148 1.69 18.08 -3.80
N ASP A 149 1.08 18.76 -4.76
CA ASP A 149 -0.36 18.72 -5.03
C ASP A 149 -0.92 17.32 -5.30
N LEU A 150 -0.13 16.38 -5.84
CA LEU A 150 -0.59 15.00 -6.00
C LEU A 150 -0.66 14.28 -4.65
N LEU A 151 0.34 14.46 -3.79
CA LEU A 151 0.34 13.81 -2.48
C LEU A 151 -0.84 14.30 -1.64
N ASP A 152 -1.14 15.60 -1.66
CA ASP A 152 -2.30 16.16 -0.96
C ASP A 152 -3.62 15.61 -1.52
N ARG A 153 -3.77 15.52 -2.84
CA ARG A 153 -4.93 14.87 -3.47
C ARG A 153 -5.05 13.39 -3.15
N LEU A 154 -3.92 12.68 -2.99
CA LEU A 154 -3.92 11.27 -2.57
C LEU A 154 -4.40 11.14 -1.13
N TYR A 155 -4.06 12.09 -0.25
CA TYR A 155 -4.62 12.13 1.10
C TYR A 155 -6.12 12.39 1.10
N ASP A 156 -6.59 13.39 0.35
CA ASP A 156 -8.04 13.68 0.23
C ASP A 156 -8.80 12.46 -0.32
N PHE A 157 -8.27 11.83 -1.37
CA PHE A 157 -8.86 10.63 -1.93
C PHE A 157 -8.82 9.46 -0.94
N ALA A 158 -7.75 9.31 -0.15
CA ALA A 158 -7.71 8.31 0.91
C ALA A 158 -8.78 8.53 1.97
N LEU A 159 -9.08 9.79 2.35
CA LEU A 159 -10.18 10.12 3.26
C LEU A 159 -11.54 9.74 2.67
N ASP A 160 -11.77 10.02 1.39
CA ASP A 160 -12.98 9.58 0.69
C ASP A 160 -13.09 8.05 0.63
N LEU A 161 -11.97 7.35 0.43
CA LEU A 161 -11.92 5.89 0.48
C LEU A 161 -12.26 5.36 1.88
N LYS A 162 -11.72 5.96 2.96
CA LYS A 162 -12.07 5.59 4.33
C LYS A 162 -13.57 5.78 4.56
N ALA A 163 -14.10 6.96 4.19
CA ALA A 163 -15.53 7.26 4.32
C ALA A 163 -16.39 6.29 3.49
N PHE A 164 -15.96 5.89 2.29
CA PHE A 164 -16.64 4.92 1.45
C PHE A 164 -16.83 3.59 2.22
N PHE A 165 -15.75 3.01 2.73
CA PHE A 165 -15.79 1.70 3.40
C PHE A 165 -16.52 1.77 4.75
N SER A 166 -16.40 2.86 5.52
CA SER A 166 -17.12 3.01 6.79
C SER A 166 -18.65 3.02 6.67
N ARG A 167 -19.22 3.13 5.46
CA ARG A 167 -20.67 3.06 5.23
C ARG A 167 -21.22 1.62 5.22
N PHE A 168 -20.36 0.62 5.05
CA PHE A 168 -20.81 -0.78 4.94
C PHE A 168 -20.69 -1.51 6.28
N PRO A 169 -21.76 -2.21 6.73
CA PRO A 169 -21.77 -2.89 8.02
C PRO A 169 -20.77 -4.05 8.11
N GLY A 170 -20.36 -4.60 6.97
CA GLY A 170 -19.37 -5.68 6.87
C GLY A 170 -17.94 -5.22 6.63
N SER A 171 -17.61 -3.95 6.87
CA SER A 171 -16.24 -3.47 6.76
C SER A 171 -15.79 -2.54 7.87
N SER A 172 -14.51 -2.68 8.23
CA SER A 172 -13.81 -1.80 9.18
C SER A 172 -12.51 -1.28 8.55
N VAL A 173 -12.19 -0.02 8.82
CA VAL A 173 -11.02 0.67 8.31
C VAL A 173 -10.09 0.97 9.48
N GLU A 174 -8.80 0.70 9.35
CA GLU A 174 -7.81 1.09 10.36
C GLU A 174 -7.47 2.59 10.24
N ASP A 175 -7.23 3.23 11.38
CA ASP A 175 -6.84 4.64 11.48
C ASP A 175 -5.38 4.87 11.04
#